data_AF-W2PRT6-F1
#
_entry.id   AF-W2PRT6-F1
#
_cell.length_a   1.000
_cell.length_b   1.000
_cell.length_c   1.000
_cell.angle_alpha   90.00
_cell.angle_beta   90.00
_cell.angle_gamma   90.00
#
_symmetry.space_group_name_H-M   'P 1'
#
loop_
_entity.id
_entity.type
_entity.pdbx_description
1 polymer ?
#
loop_
_entity_poly.entity_id
_entity_poly.type
_entity_poly.pdbx_seq_one_letter_code
_entity_poly.pdbx_strand_id
1 'polypeptide(L)'
;MDVQDTKNMAEQLQTELFQRWMKKGQIPSEIFKMLNLDLAGNKLFTNPTLVTWKKYLSAFNREDTDKKTTLWATLRAHGYDDNSALNASVLAGSWKISGLRFFAATTQQSRKQPSD
;
A
#
# COMPACT_ATOMS: atom_id res chain seq x y z
N MET A 1 -32.52 16.53 14.26
CA MET A 1 -31.15 16.53 13.73
C MET A 1 -31.18 15.76 12.43
N ASP A 2 -30.86 16.42 11.32
CA ASP A 2 -30.91 15.78 10.00
C ASP A 2 -29.58 15.12 9.64
N VAL A 3 -29.57 14.27 8.61
CA VAL A 3 -28.39 13.57 8.09
C VAL A 3 -27.28 14.57 7.74
N GLN A 4 -27.63 15.75 7.23
CA GLN A 4 -26.65 16.78 6.87
C GLN A 4 -25.92 17.36 8.09
N ASP A 5 -26.63 17.62 9.19
CA ASP A 5 -26.01 18.10 10.44
C ASP A 5 -25.02 17.07 10.99
N THR A 6 -25.44 15.79 10.96
CA THR A 6 -24.62 14.66 11.42
C THR A 6 -23.36 14.51 10.58
N LYS A 7 -23.48 14.68 9.26
CA LYS A 7 -22.33 14.66 8.34
C LYS A 7 -21.34 15.77 8.66
N ASN A 8 -21.81 16.99 8.85
CA ASN A 8 -20.94 18.14 9.16
C ASN A 8 -20.18 17.93 10.47
N MET A 9 -20.85 17.44 11.53
CA MET A 9 -20.20 17.11 12.80
C MET A 9 -19.16 15.99 12.65
N ALA A 10 -19.47 14.95 11.86
CA ALA A 10 -18.51 13.87 11.60
C ALA A 10 -17.26 14.35 10.86
N GLU A 11 -17.42 15.28 9.91
CA GLU A 11 -16.31 15.90 9.17
C GLU A 11 -15.44 16.79 10.08
N GLN A 12 -16.06 17.57 10.97
CA GLN A 12 -15.36 18.36 11.99
C GLN A 12 -14.57 17.46 12.93
N LEU A 13 -15.19 16.42 13.47
CA LEU A 13 -14.52 15.46 14.37
C LEU A 13 -13.35 14.75 13.68
N GLN A 14 -13.51 14.34 12.42
CA GLN A 14 -12.43 13.74 11.64
C GLN A 14 -11.26 14.70 11.44
N THR A 15 -11.55 15.97 11.17
CA THR A 15 -10.53 17.01 11.02
C THR A 15 -9.77 17.22 12.33
N GLU A 16 -10.47 17.34 13.45
CA GLU A 16 -9.85 17.47 14.77
C GLU A 16 -8.99 16.26 15.14
N LEU A 17 -9.45 15.05 14.82
CA LEU A 17 -8.70 13.82 15.06
C LEU A 17 -7.36 13.84 14.31
N PHE A 18 -7.38 14.21 13.03
CA PHE A 18 -6.16 14.28 12.22
C PHE A 18 -5.19 15.33 12.75
N GLN A 19 -5.70 16.51 13.12
CA GLN A 19 -4.89 17.57 13.73
C GLN A 19 -4.27 17.11 15.06
N ARG A 20 -5.01 16.38 15.89
CA ARG A 20 -4.48 15.81 17.15
C ARG A 20 -3.37 14.79 16.88
N TRP A 21 -3.53 13.92 15.89
CA TRP A 21 -2.48 12.97 15.52
C TRP A 21 -1.21 13.67 15.04
N MET A 22 -1.33 14.67 14.15
CA MET A 22 -0.18 15.45 13.66
C MET A 22 0.51 16.23 14.79
N LYS A 23 -0.24 16.86 15.70
CA LYS A 23 0.31 17.53 16.89
C LYS A 23 1.09 16.59 17.82
N LYS A 24 0.74 15.30 17.83
CA LYS A 24 1.45 14.25 18.56
C LYS A 24 2.65 13.68 17.78
N GLY A 25 2.99 14.27 16.63
CA GLY A 25 4.09 13.82 15.77
C GLY A 25 3.83 12.49 15.08
N GLN A 26 2.59 11.99 15.07
CA GLN A 26 2.26 10.71 14.46
C GLN A 26 2.44 10.81 12.94
N ILE A 27 3.22 9.92 12.35
CA ILE A 27 3.39 9.86 10.89
C ILE A 27 2.39 8.86 10.27
N PRO A 28 2.11 8.92 8.96
CA PRO A 28 1.16 8.01 8.32
C PRO A 28 1.47 6.53 8.56
N SER A 29 2.75 6.15 8.65
CA SER A 29 3.15 4.77 8.94
C SER A 29 2.77 4.31 10.36
N GLU A 30 2.83 5.21 11.35
CA GLU A 30 2.44 4.91 12.73
C GLU A 30 0.93 4.81 12.87
N ILE A 31 0.18 5.73 12.23
CA ILE A 31 -1.28 5.66 12.19
C ILE A 31 -1.76 4.41 11.44
N PHE A 32 -1.02 3.93 10.44
CA PHE A 32 -1.32 2.67 9.76
C PHE A 32 -1.34 1.48 10.73
N LYS A 33 -0.31 1.39 11.59
CA LYS A 33 -0.20 0.38 12.65
C LYS A 33 -1.24 0.58 13.75
N MET A 34 -1.45 1.82 14.19
CA MET A 34 -2.43 2.13 15.24
C MET A 34 -3.85 1.74 14.83
N LEU A 35 -4.15 1.77 13.53
CA LEU A 35 -5.43 1.34 12.96
C LEU A 35 -5.46 -0.17 12.63
N ASN A 36 -4.43 -0.94 13.02
CA ASN A 36 -4.24 -2.36 12.75
C ASN A 36 -4.35 -2.73 11.27
N LEU A 37 -3.96 -1.81 10.36
CA LEU A 37 -3.99 -2.06 8.92
C LEU A 37 -2.81 -2.93 8.45
N ASP A 38 -1.72 -2.95 9.21
CA ASP A 38 -0.61 -3.88 9.04
C ASP A 38 -1.02 -5.34 9.29
N LEU A 39 -2.01 -5.55 10.17
CA LEU A 39 -2.55 -6.87 10.49
C LEU A 39 -3.73 -7.30 9.61
N ALA A 40 -4.19 -6.44 8.69
CA ALA A 40 -5.38 -6.70 7.88
C ALA A 40 -5.18 -7.79 6.81
N GLY A 41 -3.94 -8.06 6.41
CA GLY A 41 -3.58 -9.02 5.36
C GLY A 41 -4.41 -8.82 4.09
N ASN A 42 -4.96 -9.91 3.54
CA ASN A 42 -5.76 -9.87 2.30
C ASN A 42 -7.05 -9.03 2.41
N LYS A 43 -7.50 -8.68 3.63
CA LYS A 43 -8.69 -7.85 3.84
C LYS A 43 -8.39 -6.35 3.85
N LEU A 44 -7.12 -5.95 3.68
CA LEU A 44 -6.72 -4.55 3.72
C LEU A 44 -7.55 -3.67 2.79
N PHE A 45 -7.70 -4.07 1.53
CA PHE A 45 -8.36 -3.25 0.50
C PHE A 45 -9.90 -3.22 0.63
N THR A 46 -10.48 -4.14 1.39
CA THR A 46 -11.91 -4.16 1.73
C THR A 46 -12.19 -3.55 3.11
N ASN A 47 -11.16 -3.22 3.89
CA ASN A 47 -11.30 -2.63 5.21
C ASN A 47 -11.65 -1.13 5.08
N PRO A 48 -12.83 -0.68 5.56
CA PRO A 48 -13.22 0.74 5.47
C PRO A 48 -12.27 1.66 6.25
N THR A 49 -11.57 1.16 7.26
CA THR A 49 -10.55 1.91 8.01
C THR A 49 -9.41 2.41 7.12
N LEU A 50 -9.11 1.71 6.03
CA LEU A 50 -8.13 2.16 5.03
C LEU A 50 -8.54 3.49 4.40
N VAL A 51 -9.84 3.75 4.23
CA VAL A 51 -10.34 5.04 3.71
C VAL A 51 -9.98 6.17 4.68
N THR A 52 -10.20 5.98 5.97
CA THR A 52 -9.82 6.94 7.02
C THR A 52 -8.31 7.20 7.00
N TRP A 53 -7.51 6.15 6.91
CA TRP A 53 -6.05 6.27 6.81
C TRP A 53 -5.61 7.04 5.55
N LYS A 54 -6.21 6.77 4.38
CA LYS A 54 -5.90 7.51 3.14
C LYS A 54 -6.24 9.00 3.24
N LYS A 55 -7.34 9.35 3.92
CA LYS A 55 -7.69 10.74 4.18
C LYS A 55 -6.65 11.41 5.08
N TYR A 56 -6.19 10.70 6.11
CA TYR A 56 -5.11 11.18 6.97
C TYR A 56 -3.80 11.37 6.21
N LEU A 57 -3.39 10.40 5.39
CA LEU A 57 -2.22 10.50 4.51
C LEU A 57 -2.28 11.76 3.63
N SER A 58 -3.45 12.02 3.03
CA SER A 58 -3.66 13.21 2.19
C SER A 58 -3.53 14.51 2.99
N ALA A 59 -4.10 14.56 4.20
CA ALA A 59 -3.96 15.72 5.09
C ALA A 59 -2.49 15.93 5.50
N PHE A 60 -1.82 14.88 5.97
CA PHE A 60 -0.43 14.92 6.39
C PHE A 60 0.51 15.38 5.26
N ASN A 61 0.31 14.89 4.03
CA ASN A 61 1.17 15.25 2.90
C ASN A 61 0.97 16.69 2.37
N ARG A 62 -0.13 17.35 2.76
CA ARG A 62 -0.35 18.77 2.45
C ARG A 62 0.45 19.69 3.36
N GLU A 63 0.81 19.22 4.55
CA GLU A 63 1.70 19.96 5.45
C GLU A 63 3.09 20.09 4.83
N ASP A 64 3.81 21.16 5.18
CA ASP A 64 5.19 21.36 4.75
C ASP A 64 6.15 20.55 5.65
N THR A 65 6.22 19.25 5.39
CA THR A 65 7.09 18.31 6.10
C THR A 65 7.92 17.50 5.12
N ASP A 66 9.14 17.14 5.54
CA ASP A 66 10.05 16.21 4.85
C ASP A 66 9.61 14.74 4.98
N LYS A 67 8.64 14.45 5.87
CA LYS A 67 8.16 13.08 6.17
C LYS A 67 7.04 12.60 5.26
N LYS A 68 6.81 13.26 4.12
CA LYS A 68 5.76 12.88 3.16
C LYS A 68 5.98 11.45 2.69
N THR A 69 4.89 10.72 2.51
CA THR A 69 4.95 9.32 2.06
C THR A 69 3.81 9.00 1.10
N THR A 70 3.78 7.79 0.57
CA THR A 70 2.73 7.32 -0.33
C THR A 70 2.05 6.08 0.24
N LEU A 71 0.90 5.72 -0.31
CA LEU A 71 0.24 4.43 -0.03
C LEU A 71 1.25 3.29 -0.23
N TRP A 72 1.85 3.19 -1.42
CA TRP A 72 2.75 2.09 -1.77
C TRP A 72 4.04 2.05 -0.94
N ALA A 73 4.59 3.21 -0.57
CA ALA A 73 5.73 3.24 0.34
C ALA A 73 5.36 2.70 1.73
N THR A 74 4.19 3.08 2.24
CA THR A 74 3.68 2.57 3.53
C THR A 74 3.39 1.08 3.47
N LEU A 75 2.71 0.61 2.41
CA LEU A 75 2.39 -0.81 2.21
C LEU A 75 3.65 -1.69 2.20
N ARG A 76 4.66 -1.32 1.41
CA ARG A 76 5.94 -2.04 1.38
C ARG A 76 6.64 -2.05 2.74
N ALA A 77 6.59 -0.93 3.48
CA ALA A 77 7.18 -0.84 4.81
C ALA A 77 6.50 -1.77 5.85
N HIS A 78 5.25 -2.19 5.59
CA HIS A 78 4.51 -3.15 6.43
C HIS A 78 4.36 -4.53 5.78
N GLY A 79 5.21 -4.88 4.81
CA GLY A 79 5.28 -6.24 4.24
C GLY A 79 4.23 -6.56 3.17
N TYR A 80 3.46 -5.57 2.73
CA TYR A 80 2.63 -5.69 1.53
C TYR A 80 3.53 -5.43 0.31
N ASP A 81 4.22 -6.46 -0.14
CA ASP A 81 5.02 -6.42 -1.38
C ASP A 81 4.19 -6.88 -2.58
N ASP A 82 4.47 -6.28 -3.73
CA ASP A 82 3.87 -6.64 -5.03
C ASP A 82 4.15 -8.12 -5.37
N ASN A 83 5.23 -8.68 -4.80
CA ASN A 83 5.65 -10.08 -4.91
C ASN A 83 4.99 -11.06 -3.91
N SER A 84 3.92 -10.67 -3.22
CA SER A 84 3.04 -11.70 -2.65
C SER A 84 2.62 -12.63 -3.79
N ALA A 85 2.89 -13.93 -3.66
CA ALA A 85 2.89 -14.96 -4.71
C ALA A 85 1.63 -15.06 -5.62
N LEU A 86 0.63 -14.22 -5.38
CA LEU A 86 -0.55 -13.98 -6.20
C LEU A 86 -0.21 -13.38 -7.58
N ASN A 87 0.76 -12.46 -7.71
CA ASN A 87 1.14 -11.91 -9.02
C ASN A 87 1.88 -12.95 -9.90
N ALA A 88 2.73 -13.77 -9.30
CA ALA A 88 3.43 -14.86 -9.97
C ALA A 88 2.45 -15.88 -10.54
N SER A 89 1.33 -16.18 -9.87
CA SER A 89 0.27 -17.04 -10.44
C SER A 89 -0.57 -16.38 -11.53
N VAL A 90 -0.72 -15.05 -11.52
CA VAL A 90 -1.42 -14.31 -12.58
C VAL A 90 -0.55 -14.17 -13.83
N LEU A 91 0.77 -14.01 -13.66
CA LEU A 91 1.75 -13.95 -14.76
C LEU A 91 2.18 -15.34 -15.25
N ALA A 92 2.27 -16.33 -14.37
CA ALA A 92 2.49 -17.73 -14.74
C ALA A 92 1.20 -18.42 -15.21
N GLY A 93 0.04 -17.78 -15.08
CA GLY A 93 -1.27 -18.34 -15.42
C GLY A 93 -1.54 -18.60 -16.92
N SER A 94 -0.59 -18.31 -17.82
CA SER A 94 -0.73 -18.56 -19.27
C SER A 94 0.19 -19.65 -19.83
N TRP A 95 0.89 -20.42 -19.00
CA TRP A 95 1.72 -21.54 -19.47
C TRP A 95 0.97 -22.81 -19.91
N LYS A 96 -0.37 -22.86 -19.80
CA LYS A 96 -1.18 -23.99 -20.30
C LYS A 96 -1.60 -23.87 -21.77
N ILE A 97 -1.09 -22.90 -22.51
CA ILE A 97 -1.30 -22.81 -23.96
C ILE A 97 0.02 -23.17 -24.65
N SER A 98 0.07 -24.40 -25.16
CA SER A 98 1.23 -25.00 -25.79
C SER A 98 1.70 -24.21 -27.02
N GLY A 99 3.00 -23.91 -27.08
CA GLY A 99 3.70 -23.64 -28.34
C GLY A 99 4.43 -22.30 -28.44
N LEU A 100 5.70 -22.27 -27.98
CA LEU A 100 6.86 -21.46 -28.43
C LEU A 100 6.69 -19.91 -28.54
N ARG A 101 7.60 -19.03 -28.13
CA ARG A 101 8.90 -19.01 -27.42
C ARG A 101 9.15 -17.52 -27.13
N PHE A 102 9.32 -17.09 -25.87
CA PHE A 102 9.75 -15.72 -25.58
C PHE A 102 11.20 -15.71 -25.09
N PHE A 103 11.98 -14.80 -25.66
CA PHE A 103 13.40 -14.57 -25.38
C PHE A 103 13.60 -14.19 -23.92
N ALA A 104 14.16 -15.10 -23.13
CA ALA A 104 14.78 -14.75 -21.85
C ALA A 104 16.14 -14.09 -22.13
N ALA A 105 16.15 -12.77 -22.26
CA ALA A 105 17.31 -11.93 -21.97
C ALA A 105 16.98 -11.26 -20.63
N THR A 106 17.72 -11.39 -19.54
CA THR A 106 19.16 -11.51 -19.36
C THR A 106 19.41 -12.00 -17.94
N THR A 107 20.27 -13.00 -17.77
CA THR A 107 21.41 -13.05 -16.81
C THR A 107 21.78 -14.52 -16.57
N GLN A 108 22.70 -15.04 -17.37
CA GLN A 108 23.58 -16.10 -16.91
C GLN A 108 24.98 -15.83 -17.46
N GLN A 109 25.76 -15.07 -16.69
CA GLN A 109 27.17 -14.87 -16.96
C GLN A 109 27.99 -15.91 -16.19
N SER A 110 28.36 -16.99 -16.88
CA SER A 110 29.77 -17.42 -17.05
C SER A 110 29.87 -18.88 -17.54
N ARG A 111 30.03 -19.02 -18.87
CA ARG A 111 31.14 -19.72 -19.56
C ARG A 111 31.63 -21.06 -18.97
N LYS A 112 31.39 -22.18 -19.69
CA LYS A 112 32.40 -23.04 -20.38
C LYS A 112 31.70 -24.01 -21.35
N GLN A 113 31.94 -23.88 -22.65
CA GLN A 113 31.76 -24.96 -23.62
C GLN A 113 33.13 -25.65 -23.80
N PRO A 114 33.23 -26.99 -23.71
CA PRO A 114 34.33 -27.71 -24.35
C PRO A 114 33.99 -27.93 -25.83
N SER A 115 35.02 -27.71 -26.65
CA SER A 115 35.10 -28.13 -28.06
C SER A 115 35.12 -29.66 -28.16
N ASP A 116 34.40 -30.20 -29.13
CA ASP A 116 34.83 -31.31 -30.00
C ASP A 116 34.07 -31.20 -31.33
#